data_AF-A0A949Y4P1-F1
#
_entry.id   AF-A0A949Y4P1-F1
#
_cell.length_a   1.000
_cell.length_b   1.000
_cell.length_c   1.000
_cell.angle_alpha   90.00
_cell.angle_beta   90.00
_cell.angle_gamma   90.00
#
_symmetry.space_group_name_H-M   'P 1'
#
loop_
_entity.id
_entity.type
_entity.pdbx_description
1 polymer ?
#
loop_
_entity_poly.entity_id
_entity_poly.type
_entity_poly.pdbx_seq_one_letter_code
_entity_poly.pdbx_strand_id
1 'polypeptide(L)'
;MQSLLKFILSAGLVLLVMQRSGYALDADQKAALDAYKKPWDIYVNAMQALENSIKNAKSDGDVVKAADKFCDEANRFVDEYNSVREKYQGSDVIKSMDNDADAKKNIEDFMTDLRKKIQESKGTFDALKSDLTKYASSPEIKRVQNRLASTMNRIQLVEL
;
A
#
# COMPACT_ATOMS: atom_id res chain seq x y z
N MET A 1 -1.95 50.35 -0.58
CA MET A 1 -3.00 50.06 -1.57
C MET A 1 -2.28 49.61 -2.84
N GLN A 2 -2.31 48.33 -3.23
CA GLN A 2 -3.29 47.75 -4.19
C GLN A 2 -3.47 48.67 -5.41
N SER A 3 -3.38 48.25 -6.68
CA SER A 3 -3.51 46.93 -7.28
C SER A 3 -3.26 47.02 -8.79
N LEU A 4 -2.76 45.91 -9.37
CA LEU A 4 -3.26 45.24 -10.58
C LEU A 4 -3.34 45.92 -11.97
N LEU A 5 -3.16 45.03 -12.95
CA LEU A 5 -3.69 45.03 -14.33
C LEU A 5 -2.84 45.71 -15.43
N LYS A 6 -2.08 44.89 -16.17
CA LYS A 6 -2.37 44.50 -17.58
C LYS A 6 -1.10 44.00 -18.28
N PHE A 7 -0.76 42.73 -18.03
CA PHE A 7 0.00 41.91 -18.96
C PHE A 7 -1.02 41.31 -19.94
N ILE A 8 -1.19 41.92 -21.11
CA ILE A 8 -1.92 41.28 -22.22
C ILE A 8 -1.18 41.63 -23.52
N LEU A 9 -0.97 40.61 -24.35
CA LEU A 9 -0.60 40.63 -25.77
C LEU A 9 0.89 40.68 -26.13
N SER A 10 1.61 39.62 -25.78
CA SER A 10 2.74 39.14 -26.59
C SER A 10 2.95 37.63 -26.40
N ALA A 11 1.92 36.83 -26.73
CA ALA A 11 2.06 35.39 -26.88
C ALA A 11 1.06 34.85 -27.91
N GLY A 12 0.95 35.53 -29.05
CA GLY A 12 0.69 34.80 -30.28
C GLY A 12 1.90 33.91 -30.53
N LEU A 13 1.65 32.64 -30.83
CA LEU A 13 2.64 31.63 -31.26
C LEU A 13 3.25 30.69 -30.20
N VAL A 14 2.44 30.12 -29.30
CA VAL A 14 2.66 28.73 -28.81
C VAL A 14 1.34 27.95 -28.79
N LEU A 15 0.49 28.17 -29.79
CA LEU A 15 -0.74 27.41 -30.01
C LEU A 15 -0.54 26.20 -30.94
N LEU A 16 0.69 25.73 -31.13
CA LEU A 16 1.00 24.69 -32.13
C LEU A 16 2.10 23.67 -31.76
N VAL A 17 2.59 23.65 -30.51
CA VAL A 17 3.51 22.59 -30.03
C VAL A 17 3.19 22.13 -28.60
N MET A 18 1.90 22.06 -28.26
CA MET A 18 1.48 21.05 -27.27
C MET A 18 0.75 19.98 -28.06
N GLN A 19 1.57 19.13 -28.68
CA GLN A 19 1.15 17.79 -29.03
C GLN A 19 0.36 17.20 -27.85
N ARG A 20 -0.76 16.60 -28.23
CA ARG A 20 -1.58 15.67 -27.46
C ARG A 20 -0.71 14.61 -26.76
N SER A 21 -0.17 14.95 -25.61
CA SER A 21 0.46 14.00 -24.67
C SER A 21 -0.12 14.28 -23.28
N GLY A 22 -1.44 14.12 -23.22
CA GLY A 22 -2.21 14.11 -22.00
C GLY A 22 -3.30 13.07 -22.17
N TYR A 23 -2.90 11.82 -22.42
CA TYR A 23 -3.81 10.71 -22.17
C TYR A 23 -3.78 10.48 -20.67
N ALA A 24 -4.62 11.25 -19.96
CA ALA A 24 -5.00 10.85 -18.62
C ALA A 24 -5.53 9.42 -18.69
N LEU A 25 -5.20 8.59 -17.69
CA LEU A 25 -5.71 7.23 -17.56
C LEU A 25 -7.19 7.19 -17.94
N ASP A 26 -7.55 6.30 -18.86
CA ASP A 26 -8.95 6.08 -19.17
C ASP A 26 -9.69 5.51 -17.93
N ALA A 27 -11.02 5.51 -17.97
CA ALA A 27 -11.83 5.11 -16.82
C ALA A 27 -11.52 3.67 -16.35
N ASP A 28 -11.20 2.76 -17.27
CA ASP A 28 -10.94 1.36 -16.98
C ASP A 28 -9.53 1.16 -16.40
N GLN A 29 -8.53 1.86 -16.95
CA GLN A 29 -7.17 1.88 -16.40
C GLN A 29 -7.13 2.49 -15.01
N LYS A 30 -7.88 3.59 -14.79
CA LYS A 30 -8.03 4.18 -13.46
C LYS A 30 -8.72 3.23 -12.49
N ALA A 31 -9.78 2.54 -12.92
CA ALA A 31 -10.48 1.57 -12.08
C ALA A 31 -9.58 0.37 -11.73
N ALA A 32 -8.77 -0.12 -12.67
CA ALA A 32 -7.79 -1.17 -12.41
C ALA A 32 -6.74 -0.71 -11.40
N LEU A 33 -6.16 0.47 -11.60
CA LEU A 33 -5.17 1.04 -10.67
C LEU A 33 -5.76 1.22 -9.26
N ASP A 34 -6.95 1.82 -9.15
CA ASP A 34 -7.62 2.04 -7.86
C ASP A 34 -7.96 0.69 -7.18
N ALA A 35 -8.31 -0.34 -7.95
CA ALA A 35 -8.51 -1.69 -7.43
C ALA A 35 -7.22 -2.30 -6.87
N TYR A 36 -6.07 -2.12 -7.52
CA TYR A 36 -4.77 -2.57 -6.98
C TYR A 36 -4.32 -1.80 -5.75
N LYS A 37 -4.70 -0.52 -5.62
CA LYS A 37 -4.34 0.31 -4.46
C LYS A 37 -5.09 -0.06 -3.18
N LYS A 38 -6.38 -0.37 -3.31
CA LYS A 38 -7.27 -0.59 -2.15
C LYS A 38 -6.80 -1.67 -1.17
N PRO A 39 -6.31 -2.86 -1.59
CA PRO A 39 -5.77 -3.85 -0.66
C PRO A 39 -4.58 -3.33 0.15
N TRP A 40 -3.73 -2.48 -0.45
CA TRP A 40 -2.58 -1.91 0.25
C TRP A 40 -2.97 -0.91 1.33
N ASP A 41 -4.07 -0.18 1.17
CA ASP A 41 -4.60 0.67 2.23
C ASP A 41 -4.99 -0.16 3.46
N ILE A 42 -5.56 -1.36 3.26
CA ILE A 42 -5.84 -2.31 4.36
C ILE A 42 -4.56 -2.66 5.08
N TYR A 43 -3.51 -3.04 4.33
CA TYR A 43 -2.24 -3.43 4.91
C TYR A 43 -1.55 -2.30 5.68
N VAL A 44 -1.49 -1.10 5.10
CA VAL A 44 -0.87 0.07 5.77
C VAL A 44 -1.63 0.45 7.03
N ASN A 45 -2.97 0.47 6.99
CA ASN A 45 -3.79 0.73 8.17
C ASN A 45 -3.59 -0.35 9.25
N ALA A 46 -3.46 -1.62 8.86
CA ALA A 46 -3.17 -2.71 9.79
C ALA A 46 -1.81 -2.53 10.48
N MET A 47 -0.77 -2.12 9.74
CA MET A 47 0.54 -1.83 10.32
C MET A 47 0.50 -0.66 11.31
N GLN A 48 -0.17 0.44 10.95
CA GLN A 48 -0.31 1.59 11.85
C GLN A 48 -1.12 1.24 13.11
N ALA A 49 -2.19 0.46 12.95
CA ALA A 49 -2.99 -0.01 14.08
C ALA A 49 -2.18 -0.93 15.00
N LEU A 50 -1.35 -1.81 14.43
CA LEU A 50 -0.44 -2.66 15.18
C LEU A 50 0.58 -1.82 15.97
N GLU A 51 1.23 -0.85 15.32
CA GLU A 51 2.20 0.04 15.96
C GLU A 51 1.60 0.78 17.16
N ASN A 52 0.42 1.38 16.96
CA ASN A 52 -0.29 2.10 18.01
C ASN A 52 -0.73 1.16 19.14
N SER A 53 -1.13 -0.07 18.83
CA SER A 53 -1.56 -1.03 19.85
C SER A 53 -0.39 -1.53 20.68
N ILE A 54 0.78 -1.80 20.07
CA ILE A 54 2.00 -2.21 20.79
C ILE A 54 2.48 -1.07 21.69
N LYS A 55 2.54 0.18 21.16
CA LYS A 55 2.97 1.36 21.94
C LYS A 55 2.13 1.60 23.20
N ASN A 56 0.85 1.22 23.17
CA ASN A 56 -0.09 1.45 24.26
C ASN A 56 -0.42 0.16 25.05
N ALA A 57 0.21 -0.97 24.75
CA ALA A 57 -0.05 -2.23 25.41
C ALA A 57 0.35 -2.15 26.89
N LYS A 58 -0.55 -2.63 27.78
CA LYS A 58 -0.30 -2.67 29.23
C LYS A 58 -0.13 -4.08 29.76
N SER A 59 -0.41 -5.08 28.92
CA SER A 59 -0.34 -6.49 29.24
C SER A 59 0.02 -7.31 28.01
N ASP A 60 0.51 -8.53 28.25
CA ASP A 60 0.81 -9.50 27.19
C ASP A 60 -0.44 -9.85 26.36
N GLY A 61 -1.61 -9.86 27.00
CA GLY A 61 -2.90 -10.06 26.34
C GLY A 61 -3.23 -8.96 25.33
N ASP A 62 -2.77 -7.74 25.55
CA ASP A 62 -2.96 -6.64 24.59
C ASP A 62 -2.06 -6.82 23.36
N VAL A 63 -0.82 -7.26 23.57
CA VAL A 63 0.12 -7.58 22.48
C VAL A 63 -0.41 -8.74 21.64
N VAL A 64 -0.92 -9.80 22.28
CA VAL A 64 -1.56 -10.95 21.61
C VAL A 64 -2.75 -10.51 20.76
N LYS A 65 -3.65 -9.68 21.30
CA LYS A 65 -4.82 -9.16 20.56
C LYS A 65 -4.40 -8.28 19.39
N ALA A 66 -3.40 -7.42 19.59
CA ALA A 66 -2.87 -6.56 18.54
C ALA A 66 -2.29 -7.37 17.39
N ALA A 67 -1.49 -8.39 17.71
CA ALA A 67 -0.88 -9.27 16.74
C ALA A 67 -1.91 -10.14 15.99
N ASP A 68 -2.92 -10.67 16.68
CA ASP A 68 -4.02 -11.42 16.06
C ASP A 68 -4.78 -10.54 15.07
N LYS A 69 -5.18 -9.34 15.49
CA LYS A 69 -5.88 -8.38 14.62
C LYS A 69 -5.05 -8.01 13.40
N PHE A 70 -3.75 -7.78 13.59
CA PHE A 70 -2.85 -7.56 12.47
C PHE A 70 -2.83 -8.77 11.51
N CYS A 71 -2.73 -9.99 12.03
CA CYS A 71 -2.77 -11.19 11.19
C CYS A 71 -4.08 -11.27 10.39
N ASP A 72 -5.23 -10.96 10.99
CA ASP A 72 -6.52 -10.97 10.30
C ASP A 72 -6.54 -10.00 9.13
N GLU A 73 -6.18 -8.74 9.37
CA GLU A 73 -6.19 -7.69 8.32
C GLU A 73 -5.11 -7.93 7.26
N ALA A 74 -3.94 -8.43 7.64
CA ALA A 74 -2.88 -8.78 6.71
C ALA A 74 -3.27 -9.96 5.81
N ASN A 75 -3.94 -10.98 6.35
CA ASN A 75 -4.46 -12.08 5.54
C ASN A 75 -5.55 -11.60 4.59
N ARG A 76 -6.44 -10.72 5.05
CA ARG A 76 -7.44 -10.06 4.22
C ARG A 76 -6.81 -9.24 3.09
N PHE A 77 -5.72 -8.52 3.37
CA PHE A 77 -4.93 -7.85 2.33
C PHE A 77 -4.49 -8.84 1.24
N VAL A 78 -3.90 -9.98 1.62
CA VAL A 78 -3.44 -10.98 0.64
C VAL A 78 -4.62 -11.51 -0.19
N ASP A 79 -5.76 -11.78 0.44
CA ASP A 79 -6.96 -12.28 -0.24
C ASP A 79 -7.53 -11.24 -1.23
N GLU A 80 -7.67 -9.98 -0.80
CA GLU A 80 -8.15 -8.90 -1.67
C GLU A 80 -7.16 -8.60 -2.80
N TYR A 81 -5.85 -8.61 -2.52
CA TYR A 81 -4.82 -8.43 -3.54
C TYR A 81 -4.87 -9.54 -4.59
N ASN A 82 -4.94 -10.80 -4.16
CA ASN A 82 -5.01 -11.93 -5.08
C ASN A 82 -6.31 -11.92 -5.90
N SER A 83 -7.43 -11.52 -5.31
CA SER A 83 -8.69 -11.36 -6.06
C SER A 83 -8.59 -10.28 -7.15
N VAL A 84 -7.96 -9.15 -6.85
CA VAL A 84 -7.70 -8.10 -7.84
C VAL A 84 -6.73 -8.60 -8.91
N ARG A 85 -5.65 -9.29 -8.50
CA ARG A 85 -4.69 -9.92 -9.42
C ARG A 85 -5.39 -10.88 -10.36
N GLU A 86 -6.18 -11.83 -9.88
CA GLU A 86 -6.92 -12.79 -10.71
C GLU A 86 -7.86 -12.10 -11.71
N LYS A 87 -8.50 -11.00 -11.30
CA LYS A 87 -9.42 -10.24 -12.16
C LYS A 87 -8.71 -9.52 -13.31
N TYR A 88 -7.53 -8.93 -13.05
CA TYR A 88 -6.86 -8.05 -14.01
C TYR A 88 -5.61 -8.65 -14.65
N GLN A 89 -5.07 -9.74 -14.11
CA GLN A 89 -3.89 -10.42 -14.65
C GLN A 89 -4.17 -10.91 -16.08
N GLY A 90 -3.34 -10.47 -17.03
CA GLY A 90 -3.49 -10.80 -18.44
C GLY A 90 -4.65 -10.08 -19.15
N SER A 91 -5.37 -9.19 -18.47
CA SER A 91 -6.42 -8.36 -19.08
C SER A 91 -5.83 -7.35 -20.07
N ASP A 92 -6.63 -6.97 -21.07
CA ASP A 92 -6.21 -5.98 -22.06
C ASP A 92 -6.04 -4.58 -21.45
N VAL A 93 -6.68 -4.31 -20.31
CA VAL A 93 -6.49 -3.08 -19.53
C VAL A 93 -5.07 -3.02 -18.96
N ILE A 94 -4.55 -4.10 -18.36
CA ILE A 94 -3.17 -4.11 -17.86
C ILE A 94 -2.16 -4.04 -19.01
N LYS A 95 -2.43 -4.74 -20.12
CA LYS A 95 -1.58 -4.65 -21.32
C LYS A 95 -1.58 -3.25 -21.93
N SER A 96 -2.70 -2.52 -21.85
CA SER A 96 -2.75 -1.14 -22.35
C SER A 96 -1.99 -0.19 -21.41
N MET A 97 -2.06 -0.40 -20.09
CA MET A 97 -1.25 0.32 -19.11
C MET A 97 0.26 0.08 -19.31
N ASP A 98 0.67 -1.12 -19.73
CA ASP A 98 2.08 -1.41 -20.09
C ASP A 98 2.58 -0.64 -21.33
N ASN A 99 1.68 -0.05 -22.12
CA ASN A 99 2.04 0.79 -23.26
C ASN A 99 1.83 2.29 -22.98
N ASP A 100 1.31 2.63 -21.80
CA ASP A 100 1.03 3.99 -21.36
C ASP A 100 2.08 4.46 -20.35
N ALA A 101 2.82 5.52 -20.70
CA ALA A 101 3.90 6.04 -19.88
C ALA A 101 3.40 6.66 -18.55
N ASP A 102 2.22 7.28 -18.55
CA ASP A 102 1.62 7.88 -17.37
C ASP A 102 1.05 6.79 -16.45
N ALA A 103 0.47 5.73 -17.01
CA ALA A 103 0.04 4.56 -16.25
C ALA A 103 1.22 3.87 -15.55
N LYS A 104 2.31 3.63 -16.28
CA LYS A 104 3.55 3.08 -15.71
C LYS A 104 4.08 3.93 -14.57
N LYS A 105 4.19 5.24 -14.80
CA LYS A 105 4.68 6.16 -13.77
C LYS A 105 3.80 6.14 -12.53
N ASN A 106 2.47 6.13 -12.69
CA ASN A 106 1.56 6.08 -11.55
C ASN A 106 1.68 4.77 -10.74
N ILE A 107 1.93 3.64 -11.41
CA ILE A 107 2.20 2.36 -10.74
C ILE A 107 3.55 2.42 -10.03
N GLU A 108 4.59 2.91 -10.69
CA GLU A 108 5.94 3.04 -10.12
C GLU A 108 5.97 3.97 -8.89
N ASP A 109 5.32 5.13 -8.98
CA ASP A 109 5.19 6.09 -7.87
C ASP A 109 4.43 5.45 -6.69
N PHE A 110 3.35 4.73 -6.97
CA PHE A 110 2.60 4.01 -5.96
C PHE A 110 3.44 2.91 -5.28
N MET A 111 4.11 2.07 -6.06
CA MET A 111 4.99 1.01 -5.54
C MET A 111 6.16 1.58 -4.74
N THR A 112 6.69 2.74 -5.15
CA THR A 112 7.75 3.44 -4.43
C THR A 112 7.27 3.96 -3.08
N ASP A 113 6.14 4.66 -3.03
CA ASP A 113 5.53 5.14 -1.78
C ASP A 113 5.19 3.98 -0.85
N LEU A 114 4.65 2.90 -1.41
CA LEU A 114 4.34 1.68 -0.68
C LEU A 114 5.60 1.05 -0.07
N ARG A 115 6.66 0.83 -0.87
CA ARG A 115 7.93 0.28 -0.37
C ARG A 115 8.50 1.12 0.75
N LYS A 116 8.40 2.45 0.64
CA LYS A 116 8.81 3.38 1.70
C LYS A 116 8.02 3.16 2.99
N LYS A 117 6.67 3.11 2.91
CA LYS A 117 5.80 2.85 4.08
C LYS A 117 6.08 1.50 4.74
N ILE A 118 6.32 0.46 3.93
CA ILE A 118 6.70 -0.87 4.43
C ILE A 118 8.06 -0.80 5.13
N GLN A 119 9.03 -0.11 4.54
CA GLN A 119 10.37 0.04 5.12
C GLN A 119 10.34 0.81 6.45
N GLU A 120 9.58 1.90 6.53
CA GLU A 120 9.35 2.67 7.76
C GLU A 120 8.71 1.79 8.85
N SER A 121 7.88 0.82 8.46
CA SER A 121 7.18 -0.08 9.38
C SER A 121 8.02 -1.28 9.83
N LYS A 122 9.23 -1.51 9.28
CA LYS A 122 10.10 -2.62 9.71
C LYS A 122 10.45 -2.56 11.19
N GLY A 123 10.71 -1.35 11.71
CA GLY A 123 11.00 -1.16 13.15
C GLY A 123 9.87 -1.63 14.05
N THR A 124 8.62 -1.49 13.60
CA THR A 124 7.43 -1.99 14.31
C THR A 124 7.39 -3.52 14.35
N PHE A 125 7.74 -4.19 13.24
CA PHE A 125 7.81 -5.66 13.22
C PHE A 125 8.94 -6.20 14.08
N ASP A 126 10.09 -5.53 14.10
CA ASP A 126 11.22 -5.92 14.94
C ASP A 126 10.90 -5.73 16.42
N ALA A 127 10.21 -4.63 16.78
CA ALA A 127 9.68 -4.41 18.12
C ALA A 127 8.67 -5.49 18.52
N LEU A 128 7.71 -5.80 17.64
CA LEU A 128 6.73 -6.87 17.87
C LEU A 128 7.42 -8.23 18.10
N LYS A 129 8.39 -8.60 17.26
CA LYS A 129 9.15 -9.85 17.42
C LYS A 129 9.92 -9.85 18.75
N SER A 130 10.56 -8.74 19.10
CA SER A 130 11.29 -8.60 20.36
C SER A 130 10.35 -8.79 21.55
N ASP A 131 9.21 -8.10 21.57
CA ASP A 131 8.23 -8.21 22.65
C ASP A 131 7.64 -9.61 22.75
N LEU A 132 7.25 -10.24 21.63
CA LEU A 132 6.79 -11.64 21.64
C LEU A 132 7.86 -12.62 22.13
N THR A 133 9.14 -12.32 21.95
CA THR A 133 10.24 -13.19 22.41
C THR A 133 10.44 -13.09 23.93
N LYS A 134 10.17 -11.92 24.54
CA LYS A 134 10.24 -11.72 25.99
C LYS A 134 9.25 -12.62 26.75
N TYR A 135 8.14 -13.02 26.11
CA TYR A 135 7.03 -13.76 26.72
C TYR A 135 6.86 -15.19 26.15
N ALA A 136 7.90 -15.74 25.51
CA ALA A 136 7.85 -16.95 24.68
C ALA A 136 7.45 -18.27 25.39
N SER A 137 7.28 -18.27 26.72
CA SER A 137 6.89 -19.45 27.49
C SER A 137 5.37 -19.71 27.50
N SER A 138 4.54 -18.73 27.14
CA SER A 138 3.07 -18.90 27.08
C SER A 138 2.62 -19.64 25.80
N PRO A 139 1.71 -20.64 25.89
CA PRO A 139 1.09 -21.27 24.73
C PRO A 139 0.42 -20.28 23.76
N GLU A 140 -0.17 -19.20 24.29
CA GLU A 140 -0.85 -18.17 23.49
C GLU A 140 0.14 -17.36 22.65
N ILE A 141 1.30 -17.02 23.24
CA ILE A 141 2.37 -16.30 22.54
C ILE A 141 2.95 -17.17 21.42
N LYS A 142 3.14 -18.48 21.66
CA LYS A 142 3.58 -19.41 20.61
C LYS A 142 2.57 -19.52 19.47
N ARG A 143 1.26 -19.58 19.76
CA ARG A 143 0.21 -19.55 18.74
C ARG A 143 0.30 -18.29 17.88
N VAL A 144 0.43 -17.12 18.51
CA VAL A 144 0.53 -15.84 17.80
C VAL A 144 1.80 -15.75 16.96
N GLN A 145 2.95 -16.21 17.48
CA GLN A 145 4.21 -16.26 16.72
C GLN A 145 4.08 -17.12 15.46
N ASN A 146 3.47 -18.31 15.57
CA ASN A 146 3.23 -19.20 14.43
C ASN A 146 2.29 -18.54 13.41
N ARG A 147 1.24 -17.86 13.89
CA ARG A 147 0.28 -17.16 13.03
C ARG A 147 0.91 -15.97 12.30
N LEU A 148 1.74 -15.19 12.99
CA LEU A 148 2.53 -14.12 12.39
C LEU A 148 3.48 -14.67 11.34
N ALA A 149 4.23 -15.74 11.63
CA ALA A 149 5.14 -16.36 10.66
C ALA A 149 4.38 -16.81 9.40
N SER A 150 3.24 -17.48 9.56
CA SER A 150 2.38 -17.88 8.43
C SER A 150 1.86 -16.69 7.64
N THR A 151 1.44 -15.62 8.32
CA THR A 151 0.90 -14.41 7.67
C THR A 151 1.99 -13.65 6.92
N MET A 152 3.19 -13.53 7.50
CA MET A 152 4.35 -12.93 6.84
C MET A 152 4.79 -13.73 5.61
N ASN A 153 4.75 -15.07 5.65
CA ASN A 153 4.99 -15.90 4.47
C ASN A 153 3.97 -15.63 3.36
N ARG A 154 2.68 -15.46 3.71
CA ARG A 154 1.64 -15.10 2.72
C ARG A 154 1.90 -13.72 2.11
N ILE A 155 2.29 -12.73 2.92
CA ILE A 155 2.66 -11.40 2.42
C ILE A 155 3.88 -11.46 1.49
N GLN A 156 4.89 -12.28 1.78
CA GLN A 156 6.06 -12.43 0.91
C GLN A 156 5.72 -13.01 -0.48
N LEU A 157 4.63 -13.77 -0.58
CA LEU A 157 4.15 -14.30 -1.85
C LEU A 157 3.35 -13.27 -2.67
N VAL A 158 2.94 -12.16 -2.05
CA VAL A 158 2.48 -10.98 -2.79
C VAL A 158 3.73 -10.34 -3.40
N GLU A 159 3.91 -10.54 -4.71
CA GLU A 159 5.06 -10.03 -5.48
C GLU A 159 5.25 -8.51 -5.24
N LEU A 160 6.22 -8.16 -4.40
CA LEU A 160 6.68 -6.80 -4.11
C LEU A 160 8.00 -6.49 -4.82
#